data_AF-A0A1H2AU96-F1
#
_entry.id   AF-A0A1H2AU96-F1
#
_cell.length_a   1.000
_cell.length_b   1.000
_cell.length_c   1.000
_cell.angle_alpha   90.00
_cell.angle_beta   90.00
_cell.angle_gamma   90.00
#
_symmetry.space_group_name_H-M   'P 1'
#
loop_
_entity.id
_entity.type
_entity.pdbx_description
1 polymer ?
#
loop_
_entity_poly.entity_id
_entity_poly.type
_entity_poly.pdbx_seq_one_letter_code
_entity_poly.pdbx_strand_id
1 'polypeptide(L)'
;MLNATNQTAPTIAPAHAHLLAELARIRRVLDVLPLPDDTAAKAHQEISETEVALLEADPDRRRITGCLERLALALAASGALDHAGQALSAPLESLAGWLGDSGQSVRDLVGPR
;
A
#
# COMPACT_ATOMS: atom_id res chain seq x y z
N MET A 1 -4.02 -11.59 -45.96
CA MET A 1 -2.93 -10.65 -45.61
C MET A 1 -3.11 -10.25 -44.15
N LEU A 2 -2.00 -10.17 -43.40
CA LEU A 2 -1.92 -10.23 -41.94
C LEU A 2 -2.29 -8.91 -41.22
N ASN A 3 -3.09 -9.09 -40.15
CA ASN A 3 -3.11 -8.44 -38.84
C ASN A 3 -2.23 -7.19 -38.57
N ALA A 4 -2.87 -6.05 -38.28
CA ALA A 4 -2.38 -4.94 -37.43
C ALA A 4 -3.55 -3.97 -37.27
N THR A 5 -4.20 -3.87 -36.11
CA THR A 5 -3.78 -2.96 -35.03
C THR A 5 -4.18 -3.55 -33.68
N ASN A 6 -3.18 -4.01 -32.93
CA ASN A 6 -3.31 -4.41 -31.54
C ASN A 6 -3.84 -3.22 -30.74
N GLN A 7 -5.05 -3.37 -30.23
CA GLN A 7 -5.62 -2.49 -29.23
C GLN A 7 -4.92 -2.83 -27.91
N THR A 8 -3.82 -2.14 -27.62
CA THR A 8 -3.19 -2.22 -26.29
C THR A 8 -4.10 -1.45 -25.33
N ALA A 9 -5.22 -2.07 -24.93
CA ALA A 9 -5.86 -1.70 -23.68
C ALA A 9 -4.76 -1.71 -22.61
N PRO A 10 -4.66 -0.69 -21.74
CA PRO A 10 -3.73 -0.73 -20.62
C PRO A 10 -4.13 -1.92 -19.77
N THR A 11 -3.51 -3.06 -20.04
CA THR A 11 -3.57 -4.23 -19.21
C THR A 11 -2.87 -3.77 -17.96
N ILE A 12 -3.65 -3.37 -16.94
CA ILE A 12 -3.14 -3.28 -15.58
C ILE A 12 -2.38 -4.57 -15.41
N ALA A 13 -1.04 -4.48 -15.38
CA ALA A 13 -0.22 -5.69 -15.39
C ALA A 13 -0.74 -6.57 -14.25
N PRO A 14 -0.95 -7.88 -14.45
CA PRO A 14 -1.53 -8.74 -13.41
C PRO A 14 -0.79 -8.65 -12.07
N ALA A 15 0.47 -8.19 -12.09
CA ALA A 15 1.26 -7.82 -10.92
C ALA A 15 0.63 -6.71 -10.03
N HIS A 16 -0.04 -5.69 -10.58
CA HIS A 16 -0.62 -4.60 -9.79
C HIS A 16 -1.98 -4.97 -9.18
N ALA A 17 -2.71 -5.91 -9.78
CA ALA A 17 -4.01 -6.35 -9.26
C ALA A 17 -3.89 -6.96 -7.86
N HIS A 18 -2.83 -7.72 -7.59
CA HIS A 18 -2.56 -8.25 -6.25
C HIS A 18 -2.26 -7.13 -5.24
N LEU A 19 -1.44 -6.14 -5.62
CA LEU A 19 -1.09 -5.02 -4.75
C LEU A 19 -2.31 -4.15 -4.41
N LEU A 20 -3.22 -3.92 -5.37
CA LEU A 20 -4.50 -3.26 -5.12
C LEU A 20 -5.38 -4.05 -4.14
N ALA A 21 -5.35 -5.39 -4.21
CA ALA A 21 -6.06 -6.23 -3.26
C ALA A 21 -5.47 -6.13 -1.83
N GLU A 22 -4.15 -6.03 -1.70
CA GLU A 22 -3.48 -5.80 -0.41
C GLU A 22 -3.83 -4.41 0.15
N LEU A 23 -3.86 -3.36 -0.67
CA LEU A 23 -4.31 -2.03 -0.26
C LEU A 23 -5.77 -2.02 0.21
N ALA A 24 -6.65 -2.73 -0.50
CA ALA A 24 -8.05 -2.88 -0.09
C ALA A 24 -8.18 -3.66 1.23
N ARG A 25 -7.30 -4.65 1.49
CA ARG A 25 -7.25 -5.36 2.76
C ARG A 25 -6.80 -4.43 3.89
N ILE A 26 -5.75 -3.63 3.69
CA ILE A 26 -5.30 -2.64 4.69
C ILE A 26 -6.46 -1.70 5.03
N ARG A 27 -7.16 -1.15 4.01
CA ARG A 27 -8.29 -0.23 4.24
C ARG A 27 -9.37 -0.85 5.12
N ARG A 28 -9.78 -2.10 4.86
CA ARG A 28 -10.77 -2.81 5.70
C ARG A 28 -10.31 -3.00 7.13
N VAL A 29 -9.02 -3.21 7.36
CA VAL A 29 -8.47 -3.33 8.71
C VAL A 29 -8.52 -1.97 9.42
N LEU A 30 -8.17 -0.88 8.72
CA LEU A 30 -8.29 0.47 9.28
C LEU A 30 -9.73 0.83 9.66
N ASP A 31 -10.71 0.45 8.84
CA ASP A 31 -12.14 0.72 9.09
C ASP A 31 -12.66 0.09 10.40
N VAL A 32 -12.02 -0.96 10.91
CA VAL A 32 -12.45 -1.68 12.13
C VAL A 32 -11.55 -1.42 13.33
N LEU A 33 -10.39 -0.78 13.14
CA LEU A 33 -9.51 -0.43 14.24
C LEU A 33 -10.05 0.79 15.01
N PRO A 34 -9.97 0.81 16.35
CA PRO A 34 -10.35 1.96 17.15
C PRO A 34 -9.27 3.06 17.06
N LEU A 35 -9.12 3.66 15.88
CA LEU A 35 -8.18 4.73 15.60
C LEU A 35 -8.78 6.09 15.99
N PRO A 36 -7.97 7.05 16.47
CA PRO A 36 -8.37 8.45 16.53
C PRO A 36 -8.80 8.97 15.15
N ASP A 37 -9.82 9.83 15.08
CA ASP A 37 -10.38 10.33 13.80
C ASP A 37 -9.32 10.92 12.87
N ASP A 38 -8.40 11.75 13.40
CA ASP A 38 -7.27 12.30 12.64
C ASP A 38 -6.34 11.21 12.08
N THR A 39 -6.09 10.14 12.84
CA THR A 39 -5.22 9.04 12.41
C THR A 39 -5.91 8.19 11.35
N ALA A 40 -7.19 7.89 11.52
CA ALA A 40 -7.99 7.18 10.53
C ALA A 40 -8.03 7.96 9.21
N ALA A 41 -8.38 9.25 9.26
CA ALA A 41 -8.43 10.11 8.08
C ALA A 41 -7.07 10.16 7.35
N LYS A 42 -5.97 10.32 8.10
CA LYS A 42 -4.62 10.31 7.53
C LYS A 42 -4.28 8.96 6.89
N ALA A 43 -4.59 7.86 7.55
CA ALA A 43 -4.31 6.53 7.03
C ALA A 43 -5.10 6.22 5.75
N HIS A 44 -6.39 6.60 5.69
CA HIS A 44 -7.20 6.49 4.48
C HIS A 44 -6.68 7.37 3.33
N GLN A 45 -6.19 8.57 3.64
CA GLN A 45 -5.55 9.44 2.65
C GLN A 45 -4.31 8.78 2.05
N GLU A 46 -3.38 8.30 2.86
CA GLU A 46 -2.13 7.69 2.35
C GLU A 46 -2.39 6.41 1.53
N ILE A 47 -3.39 5.61 1.89
CA ILE A 47 -3.82 4.46 1.07
C ILE A 47 -4.38 4.93 -0.27
N SER A 48 -5.25 5.95 -0.27
CA SER A 48 -5.85 6.46 -1.50
C SER A 48 -4.79 7.04 -2.44
N GLU A 49 -3.81 7.76 -1.90
CA GLU A 49 -2.67 8.27 -2.67
C GLU A 49 -1.80 7.13 -3.24
N THR A 50 -1.62 6.05 -2.47
CA THR A 50 -0.91 4.85 -2.93
C THR A 50 -1.66 4.13 -4.05
N GLU A 51 -2.98 3.96 -3.92
CA GLU A 51 -3.84 3.38 -4.97
C GLU A 51 -3.75 4.18 -6.26
N VAL A 52 -3.81 5.51 -6.17
CA VAL A 52 -3.66 6.41 -7.34
C VAL A 52 -2.28 6.24 -7.98
N ALA A 53 -1.21 6.26 -7.19
CA ALA A 53 0.16 6.11 -7.70
C ALA A 53 0.40 4.75 -8.36
N LEU A 54 -0.24 3.69 -7.85
CA LEU A 54 -0.13 2.33 -8.38
C LEU A 54 -0.90 2.14 -9.71
N LEU A 55 -1.93 2.95 -9.93
CA LEU A 55 -2.72 2.97 -11.17
C LEU A 55 -2.08 3.81 -12.29
N GLU A 56 -1.01 4.54 -12.00
CA GLU A 56 -0.24 5.26 -13.02
C GLU A 56 0.40 4.28 -14.02
N ALA A 57 0.54 4.71 -15.28
CA ALA A 57 1.12 3.87 -16.34
C ALA A 57 2.57 3.46 -16.05
N ASP A 58 3.30 4.32 -15.32
CA ASP A 58 4.60 4.03 -14.73
C ASP A 58 4.54 4.38 -13.23
N PRO A 59 4.30 3.40 -12.35
CA PRO A 59 4.07 3.67 -10.93
C PRO A 59 5.35 4.14 -10.23
N ASP A 60 5.29 5.34 -9.65
CA ASP A 60 6.41 5.92 -8.90
C ASP A 60 6.59 5.21 -7.56
N ARG A 61 7.53 4.26 -7.53
CA ARG A 61 7.89 3.48 -6.34
C ARG A 61 8.36 4.36 -5.18
N ARG A 62 9.03 5.50 -5.43
CA ARG A 62 9.48 6.40 -4.35
C ARG A 62 8.29 7.11 -3.72
N ARG A 63 7.35 7.57 -4.54
CA ARG A 63 6.10 8.16 -4.07
C ARG A 63 5.31 7.17 -3.23
N ILE A 64 5.16 5.93 -3.72
CA ILE A 64 4.47 4.85 -2.99
C ILE A 64 5.18 4.56 -1.66
N THR A 65 6.51 4.45 -1.67
CA THR A 65 7.31 4.26 -0.45
C THR A 65 7.00 5.34 0.59
N GLY A 66 7.04 6.61 0.19
CA GLY A 66 6.77 7.72 1.11
C GLY A 66 5.34 7.71 1.67
N CYS A 67 4.35 7.26 0.89
CA CYS A 67 2.98 7.10 1.39
C CYS A 67 2.90 5.98 2.43
N LEU A 68 3.54 4.84 2.16
CA LEU A 68 3.56 3.70 3.09
C LEU A 68 4.34 4.01 4.37
N GLU A 69 5.43 4.77 4.31
CA GLU A 69 6.16 5.24 5.50
C GLU A 69 5.29 6.15 6.36
N ARG A 70 4.58 7.11 5.77
CA ARG A 70 3.66 7.99 6.51
C ARG A 70 2.49 7.22 7.12
N LEU A 71 1.95 6.24 6.40
CA LEU A 71 0.94 5.33 6.92
C LEU A 71 1.47 4.55 8.14
N ALA A 72 2.63 3.90 8.01
CA ALA A 72 3.23 3.13 9.10
C ALA A 72 3.54 4.00 10.32
N LEU A 73 4.03 5.23 10.13
CA LEU A 73 4.27 6.18 11.20
C LEU A 73 2.97 6.61 11.92
N ALA A 74 1.89 6.88 11.19
CA ALA A 74 0.59 7.23 11.77
C ALA A 74 0.02 6.08 12.62
N LEU A 75 0.17 4.84 12.14
CA LEU A 75 -0.26 3.65 12.85
C LEU A 75 0.62 3.33 14.07
N ALA A 76 1.93 3.56 13.96
CA ALA A 76 2.86 3.42 15.09
C ALA A 76 2.53 4.43 16.20
N ALA A 77 2.29 5.69 15.83
CA ALA A 77 1.98 6.76 16.79
C ALA A 77 0.68 6.54 17.57
N SER A 78 -0.27 5.80 16.98
CA SER A 78 -1.55 5.45 17.61
C SER A 78 -1.52 4.12 18.36
N GLY A 79 -0.41 3.36 18.30
CA GLY A 79 -0.34 1.99 18.84
C GLY A 79 -1.18 0.98 18.05
N ALA A 80 -1.66 1.36 16.87
CA ALA A 80 -2.51 0.51 16.04
C ALA A 80 -1.74 -0.66 15.42
N LEU A 81 -0.43 -0.52 15.21
CA LEU A 81 0.42 -1.62 14.75
C LEU A 81 0.46 -2.77 15.78
N ASP A 82 0.54 -2.45 17.08
CA ASP A 82 0.50 -3.46 18.15
C ASP A 82 -0.85 -4.19 18.21
N HIS A 83 -1.96 -3.48 17.96
CA HIS A 83 -3.30 -4.05 17.99
C HIS A 83 -3.68 -4.81 16.72
N ALA A 84 -3.26 -4.32 15.56
CA ALA A 84 -3.61 -4.93 14.27
C ALA A 84 -2.71 -6.11 13.93
N GLY A 85 -1.49 -6.15 14.48
CA GLY A 85 -0.54 -7.23 14.33
C GLY A 85 -0.41 -7.71 12.88
N GLN A 86 -0.48 -9.03 12.69
CA GLN A 86 -0.30 -9.68 11.38
C GLN A 86 -1.34 -9.27 10.32
N ALA A 87 -2.48 -8.67 10.69
CA ALA A 87 -3.48 -8.22 9.73
C ALA A 87 -2.99 -7.04 8.88
N LEU A 88 -2.10 -6.21 9.43
CA LEU A 88 -1.45 -5.12 8.71
C LEU A 88 -0.02 -5.47 8.27
N SER A 89 0.73 -6.26 9.06
CA SER A 89 2.12 -6.60 8.70
C SER A 89 2.20 -7.36 7.38
N ALA A 90 1.36 -8.37 7.15
CA ALA A 90 1.40 -9.16 5.92
C ALA A 90 1.17 -8.35 4.63
N PRO A 91 0.11 -7.51 4.50
CA PRO A 91 -0.06 -6.69 3.31
C PRO A 91 1.01 -5.61 3.15
N LEU A 92 1.51 -5.03 4.25
CA LEU A 92 2.60 -4.05 4.20
C LEU A 92 3.93 -4.69 3.76
N GLU A 93 4.22 -5.92 4.21
CA GLU A 93 5.37 -6.69 3.75
C GLU A 93 5.28 -7.06 2.27
N SER A 94 4.09 -7.41 1.77
CA SER A 94 3.87 -7.70 0.34
C SER A 94 4.16 -6.46 -0.52
N LEU A 95 3.64 -5.30 -0.12
CA LEU A 95 3.91 -4.01 -0.78
C LEU A 95 5.39 -3.64 -0.71
N ALA A 96 6.04 -3.79 0.44
CA ALA A 96 7.47 -3.56 0.59
C ALA A 96 8.32 -4.54 -0.25
N GLY A 97 7.86 -5.79 -0.39
CA GLY A 97 8.40 -6.79 -1.31
C GLY A 97 8.45 -6.32 -2.74
N TRP A 98 7.35 -5.76 -3.23
CA TRP A 98 7.27 -5.22 -4.57
C TRP A 98 8.16 -3.97 -4.76
N LEU A 99 8.25 -3.12 -3.73
CA LEU A 99 9.10 -1.92 -3.76
C LEU A 99 10.61 -2.23 -3.83
N GLY A 100 11.05 -3.43 -3.43
CA GLY A 100 12.46 -3.80 -3.40
C GLY A 100 13.23 -3.00 -2.35
N ASP A 101 14.43 -2.51 -2.67
CA ASP A 101 15.27 -1.74 -1.74
C ASP A 101 14.58 -0.51 -1.15
N SER A 102 13.67 0.14 -1.89
CA SER A 102 12.91 1.28 -1.37
C SER A 102 11.90 0.88 -0.28
N GLY A 103 11.45 -0.37 -0.28
CA GLY A 103 10.53 -0.89 0.74
C GLY A 103 11.20 -1.25 2.07
N GLN A 104 12.53 -1.18 2.16
CA GLN A 104 13.26 -1.60 3.35
C GLN A 104 12.89 -0.77 4.59
N SER A 105 12.78 0.56 4.45
CA SER A 105 12.33 1.45 5.54
C SER A 105 10.94 1.09 6.05
N VAL A 106 10.03 0.69 5.16
CA VAL A 106 8.67 0.26 5.53
C VAL A 106 8.74 -1.03 6.34
N ARG A 107 9.60 -1.99 5.96
CA ARG A 107 9.82 -3.23 6.72
C ARG A 107 10.40 -2.99 8.10
N ASP A 108 11.38 -2.10 8.21
CA ASP A 108 11.96 -1.72 9.51
C ASP A 108 10.93 -1.07 10.44
N LEU A 109 9.90 -0.41 9.89
CA LEU A 109 8.80 0.18 10.67
C LEU A 109 7.73 -0.82 11.11
N VAL A 110 7.47 -1.88 10.33
CA VAL A 110 6.40 -2.87 10.61
C VAL A 110 6.91 -4.21 11.14
N GLY A 111 8.23 -4.42 11.11
CA GLY A 111 8.88 -5.62 11.62
C GLY A 111 8.75 -5.76 13.14
N PRO A 112 8.88 -6.98 13.70
CA PRO A 112 8.80 -7.20 15.13
C PRO A 112 9.88 -6.36 15.84
N ARG A 113 9.44 -5.47 16.74
CA ARG A 113 10.31 -4.66 17.59
C ARG A 113 10.62 -5.36 18.91
#